data_AF-A0A9P0GYW7-F1
#
_entry.id   AF-A0A9P0GYW7-F1
#
_cell.length_a   1.000
_cell.length_b   1.000
_cell.length_c   1.000
_cell.angle_alpha   90.00
_cell.angle_beta   90.00
_cell.angle_gamma   90.00
#
_symmetry.space_group_name_H-M   'P 1'
#
loop_
_entity.id
_entity.type
_entity.pdbx_description
1 polymer ?
#
loop_
_entity_poly.entity_id
_entity_poly.type
_entity_poly.pdbx_seq_one_letter_code
_entity_poly.pdbx_strand_id
1 'polypeptide(L)'
;MKIFIALVILFGIAWGDDVFKDLTVAVKECDAGPGGANEIKHPMDLQKSAATVSCVMIKSGLITENGDPVTSKIKKLFGEIKDDNEIDAMIQKCTKNGNTPEEAAVNLYMCLESKSP
;
A
#
# COMPACT_ATOMS: atom_id res chain seq x y z
N MET A 1 23.52 -14.13 -30.19
CA MET A 1 23.16 -12.80 -29.64
C MET A 1 21.65 -12.48 -29.67
N LYS A 2 20.78 -13.26 -30.34
CA LYS A 2 19.32 -13.00 -30.40
C LYS A 2 18.47 -13.73 -29.35
N ILE A 3 19.04 -14.70 -28.63
CA ILE A 3 18.32 -15.53 -27.64
C ILE A 3 18.26 -14.88 -26.24
N PHE A 4 19.21 -13.99 -25.91
CA PHE A 4 19.26 -13.35 -24.59
C PHE A 4 18.17 -12.29 -24.36
N ILE A 5 17.69 -11.63 -25.42
CA ILE A 5 16.69 -10.56 -25.30
C ILE A 5 15.30 -11.14 -24.94
N ALA A 6 14.97 -12.34 -25.42
CA ALA A 6 13.70 -13.00 -25.12
C ALA A 6 13.60 -13.46 -23.66
N LEU A 7 14.73 -13.79 -23.01
CA LEU A 7 14.75 -14.18 -21.60
C LEU A 7 14.56 -12.98 -20.67
N VAL A 8 15.14 -11.81 -20.98
CA VAL A 8 14.98 -10.61 -20.15
C VAL A 8 13.52 -10.12 -20.14
N ILE A 9 12.81 -10.27 -21.26
CA ILE A 9 11.39 -9.88 -21.36
C ILE A 9 10.48 -10.87 -20.61
N LEU A 10 10.82 -12.16 -20.52
CA LEU A 10 10.06 -13.13 -19.71
C LEU A 10 10.36 -13.02 -18.21
N PHE A 11 11.55 -12.59 -17.81
CA PHE A 11 11.87 -12.34 -16.41
C PHE A 11 11.36 -10.97 -15.92
N GLY A 12 11.21 -9.97 -16.78
CA GLY A 12 10.74 -8.63 -16.37
C GLY A 12 9.29 -8.56 -15.88
N ILE A 13 8.44 -9.53 -16.23
CA ILE A 13 7.00 -9.56 -15.87
C ILE A 13 6.71 -10.53 -14.71
N ALA A 14 7.73 -11.26 -14.23
CA ALA A 14 7.60 -12.17 -13.09
C ALA A 14 7.76 -11.45 -11.72
N TRP A 15 8.20 -10.19 -11.73
CA TRP A 15 8.38 -9.35 -10.55
C TRP A 15 7.34 -8.22 -10.55
N GLY A 16 6.05 -8.57 -10.52
CA GLY A 16 5.18 -7.70 -9.74
C GLY A 16 5.65 -7.89 -8.30
N ASP A 17 6.37 -6.91 -7.74
CA ASP A 17 6.93 -7.04 -6.40
C ASP A 17 5.87 -7.61 -5.45
N ASP A 18 6.28 -8.52 -4.58
CA ASP A 18 5.44 -9.27 -3.63
C ASP A 18 4.40 -8.37 -2.94
N VAL A 19 4.79 -7.13 -2.67
CA VAL A 19 3.97 -6.09 -2.06
C VAL A 19 2.79 -5.61 -2.91
N PHE A 20 2.94 -5.40 -4.22
CA PHE A 20 1.82 -4.99 -5.08
C PHE A 20 0.80 -6.10 -5.27
N LYS A 21 1.28 -7.35 -5.32
CA LYS A 21 0.40 -8.53 -5.31
C LYS A 21 -0.38 -8.62 -4.00
N ASP A 22 0.30 -8.48 -2.87
CA ASP A 22 -0.34 -8.48 -1.54
C ASP A 22 -1.39 -7.36 -1.42
N LEU A 23 -1.09 -6.16 -1.91
CA LEU A 23 -2.03 -5.03 -1.94
C LEU A 23 -3.25 -5.34 -2.82
N THR A 24 -3.05 -5.88 -4.01
CA THR A 24 -4.16 -6.24 -4.93
C THR A 24 -5.06 -7.32 -4.33
N VAL A 25 -4.47 -8.32 -3.68
CA VAL A 25 -5.22 -9.36 -2.95
C VAL A 25 -6.01 -8.73 -1.81
N ALA A 26 -5.41 -7.85 -1.02
CA ALA A 26 -6.07 -7.15 0.07
C ALA A 26 -7.26 -6.30 -0.41
N VAL A 27 -7.10 -5.54 -1.50
CA VAL A 27 -8.19 -4.75 -2.10
C VAL A 27 -9.38 -5.65 -2.49
N LYS A 28 -9.11 -6.84 -3.03
CA LYS A 28 -10.15 -7.80 -3.39
C LYS A 28 -10.80 -8.42 -2.15
N GLU A 29 -10.01 -8.84 -1.15
CA GLU A 29 -10.53 -9.45 0.08
C GLU A 29 -11.39 -8.48 0.90
N CYS A 30 -11.03 -7.19 0.89
CA CYS A 30 -11.79 -6.14 1.56
C CYS A 30 -12.93 -5.57 0.72
N ASP A 31 -13.12 -6.07 -0.51
CA ASP A 31 -14.13 -5.64 -1.47
C ASP A 31 -14.07 -4.12 -1.77
N ALA A 32 -12.84 -3.59 -1.78
CA ALA A 32 -12.54 -2.16 -1.87
C ALA A 32 -12.39 -1.65 -3.31
N GLY A 33 -12.35 -2.57 -4.29
CA GLY A 33 -12.19 -2.25 -5.71
C GLY A 33 -13.50 -1.82 -6.40
N PRO A 34 -13.43 -1.41 -7.68
CA PRO A 34 -14.61 -0.99 -8.45
C PRO A 34 -15.69 -2.05 -8.49
N GLY A 35 -16.93 -1.68 -8.15
CA GLY A 35 -18.08 -2.59 -8.11
C GLY A 35 -18.16 -3.47 -6.86
N GLY A 36 -17.23 -3.32 -5.91
CA GLY A 36 -17.27 -3.98 -4.61
C GLY A 36 -18.26 -3.33 -3.64
N ALA A 37 -18.76 -4.11 -2.68
CA ALA A 37 -19.66 -3.64 -1.63
C ALA A 37 -19.04 -2.54 -0.75
N ASN A 38 -17.71 -2.51 -0.67
CA ASN A 38 -16.94 -1.54 0.10
C ASN A 38 -16.09 -0.62 -0.80
N GLU A 39 -16.46 -0.45 -2.06
CA GLU A 39 -15.71 0.34 -3.04
C GLU A 39 -15.23 1.69 -2.47
N ILE A 40 -13.92 1.91 -2.51
CA ILE A 40 -13.31 3.17 -2.10
C ILE A 40 -13.35 4.14 -3.28
N LYS A 41 -14.19 5.17 -3.18
CA LYS A 41 -14.34 6.22 -4.21
C LYS A 41 -13.38 7.37 -3.95
N HIS A 42 -12.97 8.05 -5.03
CA HIS A 42 -12.22 9.31 -4.95
C HIS A 42 -13.14 10.48 -5.31
N PRO A 43 -13.21 11.56 -4.50
CA PRO A 43 -12.52 11.73 -3.21
C PRO A 43 -13.05 10.79 -2.13
N MET A 44 -12.17 10.33 -1.24
CA MET A 44 -12.51 9.39 -0.17
C MET A 44 -13.37 10.03 0.90
N ASP A 45 -14.49 9.38 1.23
CA ASP A 45 -15.27 9.66 2.43
C ASP A 45 -14.69 8.85 3.60
N LEU A 46 -13.85 9.49 4.41
CA LEU A 46 -13.16 8.84 5.53
C LEU A 46 -14.14 8.21 6.54
N GLN A 47 -15.29 8.83 6.78
CA GLN A 47 -16.27 8.31 7.73
C GLN A 47 -16.87 6.99 7.23
N LYS A 48 -17.00 6.82 5.92
CA LYS A 48 -17.55 5.60 5.31
C LYS A 48 -16.48 4.57 4.92
N SER A 49 -15.24 5.01 4.72
CA SER A 49 -14.19 4.18 4.14
C SER A 49 -13.12 3.75 5.14
N ALA A 50 -13.14 4.27 6.38
CA ALA A 50 -12.13 3.97 7.41
C ALA A 50 -11.92 2.46 7.65
N ALA A 51 -13.01 1.71 7.87
CA ALA A 51 -12.96 0.28 8.09
C ALA A 51 -12.38 -0.47 6.89
N THR A 52 -12.76 -0.08 5.67
CA THR A 52 -12.25 -0.67 4.43
C THR A 52 -10.77 -0.37 4.22
N VAL A 53 -10.36 0.89 4.44
CA VAL A 53 -8.94 1.31 4.36
C VAL A 53 -8.11 0.52 5.37
N SER A 54 -8.58 0.42 6.61
CA SER A 54 -7.94 -0.37 7.66
C SER A 54 -7.78 -1.84 7.26
N CYS A 55 -8.84 -2.45 6.72
CA CYS A 55 -8.81 -3.81 6.19
C CYS A 55 -7.71 -3.97 5.14
N VAL A 56 -7.65 -3.08 4.14
CA VAL A 56 -6.67 -3.15 3.05
C VAL A 56 -5.24 -2.97 3.59
N MET A 57 -5.01 -2.01 4.48
CA MET A 57 -3.70 -1.74 5.06
C MET A 57 -3.17 -2.92 5.89
N ILE A 58 -4.03 -3.55 6.68
CA ILE A 58 -3.65 -4.71 7.51
C ILE A 58 -3.42 -5.94 6.63
N LYS A 59 -4.34 -6.24 5.70
CA LYS A 59 -4.26 -7.43 4.83
C LYS A 59 -3.10 -7.39 3.84
N SER A 60 -2.74 -6.20 3.35
CA SER A 60 -1.54 -6.01 2.51
C SER A 60 -0.24 -6.13 3.32
N GLY A 61 -0.32 -6.08 4.66
CA GLY A 61 0.81 -6.09 5.56
C GLY A 61 1.59 -4.77 5.57
N LEU A 62 1.01 -3.67 5.08
CA LEU A 62 1.61 -2.33 5.20
C LEU A 62 1.57 -1.83 6.64
N ILE A 63 0.63 -2.33 7.44
CA ILE A 63 0.52 -2.12 8.87
C ILE A 63 0.27 -3.48 9.57
N THR A 64 0.79 -3.65 10.78
CA THR A 64 0.50 -4.84 11.60
C THR A 64 -0.91 -4.77 12.19
N GLU A 65 -1.42 -5.89 12.71
CA GLU A 65 -2.70 -5.94 13.44
C GLU A 65 -2.73 -5.00 14.67
N ASN A 66 -1.55 -4.61 15.18
CA ASN A 66 -1.42 -3.68 16.31
C ASN A 66 -1.35 -2.21 15.88
N GLY A 67 -1.39 -1.92 14.57
CA GLY A 67 -1.28 -0.55 14.06
C GLY A 67 0.16 -0.06 13.88
N ASP A 68 1.15 -0.95 13.80
CA ASP A 68 2.55 -0.57 13.54
C ASP A 68 2.86 -0.57 12.03
N PRO A 69 3.37 0.53 11.44
CA PRO A 69 3.77 0.55 10.03
C PRO A 69 4.89 -0.45 9.74
N VAL A 70 4.78 -1.20 8.64
CA VAL A 70 5.81 -2.13 8.19
C VAL A 70 6.71 -1.43 7.17
N THR A 71 7.68 -0.67 7.69
CA THR A 71 8.62 0.17 6.94
C THR A 71 9.22 -0.53 5.72
N SER A 72 9.62 -1.81 5.83
CA SER A 72 10.20 -2.56 4.72
C SER A 72 9.23 -2.75 3.55
N LYS A 73 7.94 -3.00 3.82
CA LYS A 73 6.91 -3.11 2.79
C LYS A 73 6.55 -1.76 2.19
N ILE A 74 6.50 -0.70 3.01
CA ILE A 74 6.30 0.66 2.51
C ILE A 74 7.46 1.08 1.60
N LYS A 75 8.70 0.75 1.97
CA LYS A 75 9.88 0.99 1.11
C LYS A 75 9.78 0.32 -0.25
N LYS A 76 9.40 -0.95 -0.27
CA LYS A 76 9.16 -1.67 -1.53
C LYS A 76 8.03 -1.03 -2.35
N LEU A 77 6.91 -0.67 -1.71
CA LEU A 77 5.76 -0.08 -2.40
C LEU A 77 6.09 1.22 -3.15
N PHE A 78 6.94 2.07 -2.57
CA PHE A 78 7.32 3.35 -3.15
C PHE A 78 8.68 3.33 -3.87
N GLY A 79 9.45 2.25 -3.77
CA GLY A 79 10.82 2.13 -4.29
C GLY A 79 10.93 2.24 -5.81
N GLU A 80 9.84 1.99 -6.53
CA GLU A 80 9.79 2.17 -7.99
C GLU A 80 9.58 3.63 -8.41
N ILE A 81 9.09 4.50 -7.51
CA ILE A 81 8.64 5.86 -7.82
C ILE A 81 9.34 6.97 -7.01
N LYS A 82 10.08 6.61 -5.96
CA LYS A 82 10.81 7.53 -5.07
C LYS A 82 12.16 6.94 -4.69
N ASP A 83 13.14 7.80 -4.37
CA ASP A 83 14.42 7.33 -3.85
C ASP A 83 14.33 6.99 -2.34
N ASP A 84 15.31 6.23 -1.85
CA ASP A 84 15.34 5.75 -0.46
C ASP A 84 15.29 6.90 0.56
N ASN A 85 15.89 8.06 0.29
CA ASN A 85 15.88 9.19 1.21
C ASN A 85 14.50 9.86 1.27
N GLU A 86 13.84 10.00 0.10
CA GLU A 86 12.46 10.49 0.03
C GLU A 86 11.50 9.56 0.77
N ILE A 87 11.68 8.25 0.60
CA ILE A 87 10.85 7.25 1.27
C ILE A 87 11.10 7.26 2.77
N ASP A 88 12.37 7.33 3.22
CA ASP A 88 12.69 7.42 4.65
C ASP A 88 12.11 8.68 5.28
N ALA A 89 12.21 9.83 4.60
CA ALA A 89 11.59 11.06 5.05
C ALA A 89 10.06 10.99 5.09
N MET A 90 9.44 10.29 4.13
CA MET A 90 8.00 10.06 4.11
C MET A 90 7.56 9.15 5.26
N ILE A 91 8.25 8.03 5.47
CA ILE A 91 7.94 7.08 6.55
C ILE A 91 8.09 7.79 7.90
N GLN A 92 9.18 8.53 8.14
CA GLN A 92 9.37 9.28 9.38
C GLN A 92 8.22 10.27 9.66
N LYS A 93 7.69 10.92 8.63
CA LYS A 93 6.56 11.86 8.76
C LYS A 93 5.23 11.15 8.97
N CYS A 94 5.09 9.93 8.46
CA CYS A 94 3.85 9.15 8.53
C CYS A 94 3.86 8.09 9.65
N THR A 95 4.97 7.91 10.37
CA THR A 95 5.07 6.96 11.49
C THR A 95 4.24 7.44 12.68
N LYS A 96 3.02 6.89 12.76
CA LYS A 96 2.11 6.81 13.91
C LYS A 96 1.36 8.09 14.30
N ASN A 97 0.04 8.03 14.11
CA ASN A 97 -0.98 8.68 14.93
C ASN A 97 -2.21 7.76 14.97
N GLY A 98 -2.85 7.62 16.13
CA GLY A 98 -4.07 6.81 16.32
C GLY A 98 -4.06 6.06 17.66
N ASN A 99 -5.20 6.05 18.36
CA ASN A 99 -5.38 5.35 19.63
C ASN A 99 -5.76 3.87 19.44
N THR A 100 -6.16 3.51 18.22
CA THR A 100 -6.54 2.15 17.83
C THR A 100 -5.77 1.71 16.58
N PRO A 101 -5.64 0.39 16.33
CA PRO A 101 -5.04 -0.11 15.09
C PRO A 101 -5.73 0.41 13.83
N GLU A 102 -7.05 0.57 13.87
CA GLU A 102 -7.84 1.13 12.77
C GLU A 102 -7.50 2.60 12.51
N GLU A 103 -7.45 3.42 13.57
CA GLU A 103 -7.05 4.83 13.45
C GLU A 103 -5.62 4.94 12.92
N ALA A 104 -4.70 4.07 13.38
CA ALA A 104 -3.32 4.04 12.91
C ALA A 104 -3.24 3.71 11.41
N ALA A 105 -4.03 2.73 10.94
CA ALA A 105 -4.08 2.34 9.54
C ALA A 105 -4.61 3.46 8.64
N VAL A 106 -5.71 4.10 9.05
CA VAL A 106 -6.33 5.21 8.30
C VAL A 106 -5.40 6.42 8.27
N ASN A 107 -4.80 6.80 9.40
CA ASN A 107 -3.89 7.94 9.48
C ASN A 107 -2.62 7.72 8.65
N LEU A 108 -2.07 6.50 8.67
CA LEU A 108 -0.94 6.15 7.82
C LEU A 108 -1.31 6.27 6.34
N TYR A 109 -2.44 5.68 5.93
CA TYR A 109 -2.93 5.76 4.56
C TYR A 109 -3.09 7.21 4.09
N MET A 110 -3.80 8.05 4.87
CA MET A 110 -4.00 9.47 4.54
C MET A 110 -2.69 10.25 4.41
N CYS A 111 -1.74 9.95 5.29
CA CYS A 111 -0.42 10.58 5.22
C CYS A 111 0.32 10.17 3.94
N LEU A 112 0.33 8.88 3.60
CA LEU A 112 0.97 8.38 2.39
C LEU A 112 0.28 8.93 1.12
N GLU A 113 -1.05 8.96 1.06
CA GLU A 113 -1.81 9.53 -0.06
C GLU A 113 -1.44 11.00 -0.28
N SER A 114 -1.34 11.80 0.79
CA SER A 114 -0.96 13.22 0.71
C SER A 114 0.48 13.48 0.22
N LYS A 115 1.31 12.44 0.13
CA LYS A 115 2.71 12.47 -0.32
C LYS A 115 2.93 11.71 -1.63
N SER A 116 1.91 11.01 -2.11
CA SER A 116 1.89 10.45 -3.45
C SER A 116 1.71 11.60 -4.45
N PRO A 117 2.51 11.66 -5.52
CA PRO A 117 2.35 12.64 -6.59
C PRO A 117 1.02 12.49 -7.33
#